data_AF-A0A7R8W2Q7-F1
#
_entry.id   AF-A0A7R8W2Q7-F1
#
_cell.length_a   1.000
_cell.length_b   1.000
_cell.length_c   1.000
_cell.angle_alpha   90.00
_cell.angle_beta   90.00
_cell.angle_gamma   90.00
#
_symmetry.space_group_name_H-M   'P 1'
#
loop_
_entity.id
_entity.type
_entity.pdbx_description
1 polymer ?
#
loop_
_entity_poly.entity_id
_entity_poly.type
_entity_poly.pdbx_seq_one_letter_code
_entity_poly.pdbx_strand_id
1 'polypeptide(L)'
;MSHFVLLVLASLLQACLQPTTARKATPEEIEDVRKELGKVMGNQFFADMLLSGPVFKSLEEYFNSETSHEKQQVSEGIFSNHSFCKTCRGLAPFVPVLATLLPDSSSKLVVQLMCRILEPEGSICVPTLSQLALPLLEVQRNSEGGLNGEYACWAISNTKCLTKQSAPNLLWDETEKNLVRTKRTLDASQNLKGRADAVDYKVIHLTDIHIDPEYETRTYGERKIGICTEPTNSQESEIVMGEFGYWEACGLPEKTFKSLVDHIKDVHHDASYIIETGDSPGESHDLSLYQRMKDYLAQNLPNIPIYPVIGNHDALPVNQFPPPSAKTSNPVNWLYKAAAKRWTENWLPPSARPSVEWTGVYVVHLPNNFRIITINTLYCFKLNWWVYTTTPDPGKQLERLRDELQAAEDAGDLVHIVGHVAPATPDCIPVWFHHYAKLVDRYSDTIRGEFYGHHHAHVFNVVHTDRDPNNRNSAKSVAFLGPSMHTLTALNPAYTVYTIDGNTKRVKDIEVWYLDIEEADRTGVPNWKKLYDFRSVFGAVPSHPQQWHDFVQQLKRNEGLMRVLYNLSMRGHSKSTYSPEKANDLLEYMEGYDKH
;
A
#
# COMPACT_ATOMS: atom_id res chain seq x y z
N MET A 1 -2.96 12.10 -28.02
CA MET A 1 -3.30 10.68 -28.00
C MET A 1 -2.20 9.76 -27.50
N SER A 2 -0.98 9.79 -28.05
CA SER A 2 0.12 8.86 -27.73
C SER A 2 0.38 8.61 -26.23
N HIS A 3 0.05 9.57 -25.39
CA HIS A 3 0.45 9.65 -23.99
C HIS A 3 -0.65 9.34 -23.00
N PHE A 4 -1.89 9.69 -23.35
CA PHE A 4 -3.07 9.16 -22.67
C PHE A 4 -3.10 7.64 -22.89
N VAL A 5 -2.77 7.19 -24.11
CA VAL A 5 -2.46 5.79 -24.42
C VAL A 5 -1.35 5.25 -23.51
N LEU A 6 -0.23 5.94 -23.28
CA LEU A 6 0.83 5.42 -22.38
C LEU A 6 0.48 5.40 -20.89
N LEU A 7 -0.24 6.41 -20.37
CA LEU A 7 -0.74 6.41 -18.99
C LEU A 7 -1.83 5.35 -18.79
N VAL A 8 -2.66 5.15 -19.80
CA VAL A 8 -3.61 4.04 -19.89
C VAL A 8 -2.87 2.71 -20.04
N LEU A 9 -1.81 2.60 -20.85
CA LEU A 9 -0.95 1.40 -21.01
C LEU A 9 -0.20 1.09 -19.72
N ALA A 10 0.18 2.10 -18.95
CA ALA A 10 0.86 1.94 -17.67
C ALA A 10 -0.10 1.54 -16.55
N SER A 11 -1.29 2.14 -16.53
CA SER A 11 -2.40 1.71 -15.66
C SER A 11 -2.90 0.33 -16.06
N LEU A 12 -2.84 0.01 -17.36
CA LEU A 12 -3.09 -1.31 -17.93
C LEU A 12 -2.02 -2.30 -17.56
N LEU A 13 -0.75 -1.96 -17.69
CA LEU A 13 0.34 -2.79 -17.21
C LEU A 13 0.14 -3.03 -15.72
N GLN A 14 -0.17 -2.02 -14.93
CA GLN A 14 -0.44 -2.21 -13.50
C GLN A 14 -1.66 -3.09 -13.20
N ALA A 15 -2.74 -2.99 -13.98
CA ALA A 15 -3.93 -3.84 -13.88
C ALA A 15 -3.75 -5.25 -14.51
N CYS A 16 -2.87 -5.39 -15.51
CA CYS A 16 -2.59 -6.60 -16.30
C CYS A 16 -1.27 -7.28 -15.88
N LEU A 17 -0.52 -6.72 -14.94
CA LEU A 17 0.68 -7.31 -14.31
C LEU A 17 0.34 -8.49 -13.40
N GLN A 18 -0.94 -8.81 -13.30
CA GLN A 18 -1.44 -9.99 -12.64
C GLN A 18 -1.86 -11.01 -13.71
N PRO A 19 -1.56 -12.30 -13.49
CA PRO A 19 -1.50 -13.31 -14.56
C PRO A 19 -2.89 -13.66 -15.08
N THR A 20 -3.37 -12.94 -16.08
CA THR A 20 -4.56 -13.33 -16.85
C THR A 20 -4.18 -14.00 -18.16
N THR A 21 -5.05 -14.89 -18.59
CA THR A 21 -5.08 -15.70 -19.81
C THR A 21 -5.30 -14.82 -21.06
N ALA A 22 -4.36 -13.93 -21.34
CA ALA A 22 -4.38 -13.19 -22.59
C ALA A 22 -4.20 -14.15 -23.78
N ARG A 23 -5.16 -14.14 -24.72
CA ARG A 23 -5.01 -14.73 -26.06
C ARG A 23 -4.27 -13.75 -26.97
N LYS A 24 -3.46 -14.29 -27.89
CA LYS A 24 -2.81 -13.52 -28.96
C LYS A 24 -3.82 -12.74 -29.80
N ALA A 25 -3.66 -11.41 -29.85
CA ALA A 25 -4.37 -10.56 -30.79
C ALA A 25 -3.98 -10.93 -32.24
N THR A 26 -4.96 -10.98 -33.13
CA THR A 26 -4.73 -11.27 -34.55
C THR A 26 -4.13 -10.05 -35.27
N PRO A 27 -3.34 -10.26 -36.34
CA PRO A 27 -2.84 -9.16 -37.17
C PRO A 27 -3.94 -8.23 -37.71
N GLU A 28 -5.13 -8.77 -37.94
CA GLU A 28 -6.31 -8.03 -38.42
C GLU A 28 -6.89 -7.13 -37.34
N GLU A 29 -6.98 -7.60 -36.09
CA GLU A 29 -7.40 -6.77 -34.95
C GLU A 29 -6.42 -5.61 -34.70
N ILE A 30 -5.11 -5.86 -34.81
CA ILE A 30 -4.08 -4.83 -34.67
C ILE A 30 -4.20 -3.78 -35.79
N GLU A 31 -4.52 -4.20 -37.01
CA GLU A 31 -4.69 -3.29 -38.16
C GLU A 31 -6.00 -2.48 -38.08
N ASP A 32 -7.09 -3.07 -37.59
CA ASP A 32 -8.36 -2.37 -37.37
C ASP A 32 -8.23 -1.32 -36.27
N VAL A 33 -7.54 -1.67 -35.19
CA VAL A 33 -7.12 -0.70 -34.17
C VAL A 33 -6.29 0.42 -34.80
N ARG A 34 -5.27 0.08 -35.60
CA ARG A 34 -4.38 1.07 -36.22
C ARG A 34 -5.16 2.09 -37.05
N LYS A 35 -6.18 1.65 -37.79
CA LYS A 35 -7.07 2.52 -38.57
C LYS A 35 -8.00 3.35 -37.69
N GLU A 36 -8.60 2.76 -36.67
CA GLU A 36 -9.49 3.49 -35.74
C GLU A 36 -8.72 4.53 -34.90
N LEU A 37 -7.53 4.20 -34.41
CA LEU A 37 -6.63 5.16 -33.77
C LEU A 37 -6.26 6.29 -34.72
N GLY A 38 -5.92 5.99 -35.98
CA GLY A 38 -5.64 7.03 -36.97
C GLY A 38 -6.82 7.97 -37.24
N LYS A 39 -8.05 7.45 -37.26
CA LYS A 39 -9.29 8.25 -37.36
C LYS A 39 -9.51 9.13 -36.14
N VAL A 40 -9.40 8.56 -34.95
CA VAL A 40 -9.59 9.28 -33.68
C VAL A 40 -8.51 10.36 -33.52
N MET A 41 -7.27 10.06 -33.90
CA MET A 41 -6.12 10.96 -33.84
C MET A 41 -6.11 12.04 -34.93
N GLY A 42 -6.95 11.91 -35.96
CA GLY A 42 -6.89 12.73 -37.16
C GLY A 42 -5.55 12.64 -37.91
N ASN A 43 -4.71 11.63 -37.58
CA ASN A 43 -3.36 11.49 -38.13
C ASN A 43 -2.86 10.03 -38.00
N GLN A 44 -2.86 9.33 -39.15
CA GLN A 44 -2.45 7.92 -39.27
C GLN A 44 -0.96 7.69 -38.94
N PHE A 45 -0.09 8.63 -39.30
CA PHE A 45 1.36 8.52 -39.07
C PHE A 45 1.71 8.41 -37.58
N PHE A 46 1.01 9.15 -36.73
CA PHE A 46 1.22 9.07 -35.28
C PHE A 46 0.66 7.77 -34.68
N ALA A 47 -0.42 7.20 -35.24
CA ALA A 47 -0.92 5.89 -34.84
C ALA A 47 0.09 4.79 -35.19
N ASP A 48 0.69 4.86 -36.38
CA ASP A 48 1.69 3.91 -36.84
C ASP A 48 2.98 3.98 -36.02
N MET A 49 3.44 5.18 -35.67
CA MET A 49 4.61 5.39 -34.80
C MET A 49 4.42 4.82 -33.38
N LEU A 50 3.21 4.93 -32.83
CA LEU A 50 2.88 4.40 -31.49
C LEU A 50 2.89 2.87 -31.46
N LEU A 51 2.26 2.24 -32.44
CA LEU A 51 2.09 0.79 -32.51
C LEU A 51 3.34 0.08 -33.05
N SER A 52 4.34 0.81 -33.53
CA SER A 52 5.65 0.26 -33.96
C SER A 52 6.77 0.52 -32.95
N GLY A 53 6.48 1.18 -31.83
CA GLY A 53 7.46 1.50 -30.81
C GLY A 53 7.91 0.28 -29.98
N PRO A 54 9.13 0.31 -29.42
CA PRO A 54 9.68 -0.81 -28.64
C PRO A 54 8.84 -1.18 -27.41
N VAL A 55 8.11 -0.23 -26.81
CA VAL A 55 7.19 -0.50 -25.69
C VAL A 55 6.00 -1.35 -26.14
N PHE A 56 5.41 -1.05 -27.30
CA PHE A 56 4.30 -1.82 -27.84
C PHE A 56 4.74 -3.23 -28.27
N LYS A 57 5.95 -3.35 -28.84
CA LYS A 57 6.53 -4.65 -29.19
C LYS A 57 6.80 -5.52 -27.95
N SER A 58 7.30 -4.94 -26.86
CA SER A 58 7.49 -5.70 -25.62
C SER A 58 6.18 -6.01 -24.89
N LEU A 59 5.14 -5.16 -25.03
CA LEU A 59 3.78 -5.50 -24.59
C LEU A 59 3.22 -6.69 -25.39
N GLU A 60 3.42 -6.69 -26.71
CA GLU A 60 3.07 -7.81 -27.57
C GLU A 60 3.79 -9.09 -27.12
N GLU A 61 5.08 -9.02 -26.78
CA GLU A 61 5.85 -10.13 -26.20
C GLU A 61 5.31 -10.58 -24.82
N TYR A 62 4.90 -9.65 -23.94
CA TYR A 62 4.31 -9.96 -22.62
C TYR A 62 3.00 -10.71 -22.75
N PHE A 63 2.09 -10.23 -23.60
CA PHE A 63 0.80 -10.89 -23.84
C PHE A 63 0.92 -12.16 -24.67
N ASN A 64 1.99 -12.34 -25.43
CA ASN A 64 2.32 -13.57 -26.15
C ASN A 64 3.00 -14.66 -25.28
N SER A 65 3.35 -14.35 -24.04
CA SER A 65 4.01 -15.28 -23.10
C SER A 65 3.01 -16.27 -22.51
N GLU A 66 3.36 -17.56 -22.44
CA GLU A 66 2.43 -18.63 -22.06
C GLU A 66 2.44 -18.91 -20.55
N THR A 67 3.55 -18.62 -19.87
CA THR A 67 3.69 -18.86 -18.42
C THR A 67 3.71 -17.57 -17.61
N SER A 68 3.27 -17.65 -16.35
CA SER A 68 3.38 -16.53 -15.38
C SER A 68 4.83 -16.10 -15.16
N HIS A 69 5.78 -17.03 -15.26
CA HIS A 69 7.21 -16.75 -15.13
C HIS A 69 7.76 -15.94 -16.32
N GLU A 70 7.39 -16.30 -17.55
CA GLU A 70 7.76 -15.53 -18.75
C GLU A 70 7.15 -14.12 -18.72
N LYS A 71 5.87 -14.00 -18.35
CA LYS A 71 5.20 -12.71 -18.15
C LYS A 71 5.96 -11.84 -17.15
N GLN A 72 6.35 -12.40 -16.01
CA GLN A 72 7.14 -11.70 -15.01
C GLN A 72 8.49 -11.24 -15.55
N GLN A 73 9.23 -12.10 -16.27
CA GLN A 73 10.52 -11.74 -16.88
C GLN A 73 10.39 -10.64 -17.95
N VAL A 74 9.37 -10.71 -18.80
CA VAL A 74 9.12 -9.69 -19.83
C VAL A 74 8.74 -8.36 -19.19
N SER A 75 7.87 -8.38 -18.16
CA SER A 75 7.53 -7.20 -17.35
C SER A 75 8.78 -6.54 -16.74
N GLU A 76 9.59 -7.32 -16.02
CA GLU A 76 10.81 -6.82 -15.39
C GLU A 76 11.78 -6.25 -16.42
N GLY A 77 11.87 -6.87 -17.60
CA GLY A 77 12.62 -6.40 -18.76
C GLY A 77 12.08 -5.08 -19.36
N ILE A 78 10.77 -4.91 -19.47
CA ILE A 78 10.13 -3.68 -19.97
C ILE A 78 10.50 -2.49 -19.08
N PHE A 79 10.29 -2.61 -17.77
CA PHE A 79 10.46 -1.49 -16.84
C PHE A 79 11.91 -1.20 -16.46
N SER A 80 12.81 -2.16 -16.66
CA SER A 80 14.26 -1.98 -16.47
C SER A 80 14.98 -1.39 -17.70
N ASN A 81 14.31 -1.34 -18.86
CA ASN A 81 14.96 -0.92 -20.09
C ASN A 81 15.18 0.61 -20.13
N HIS A 82 16.43 1.01 -20.38
CA HIS A 82 16.79 2.41 -20.67
C HIS A 82 15.97 3.02 -21.82
N SER A 83 15.51 2.18 -22.77
CA SER A 83 14.59 2.57 -23.83
C SER A 83 13.18 2.89 -23.34
N PHE A 84 12.68 2.21 -22.30
CA PHE A 84 11.38 2.53 -21.68
C PHE A 84 11.44 3.88 -20.99
N CYS A 85 12.43 4.11 -20.13
CA CYS A 85 12.56 5.39 -19.43
C CYS A 85 12.75 6.57 -20.40
N LYS A 86 13.54 6.41 -21.47
CA LYS A 86 13.68 7.43 -22.52
C LYS A 86 12.38 7.70 -23.26
N THR A 87 11.68 6.64 -23.66
CA THR A 87 10.39 6.74 -24.34
C THR A 87 9.37 7.43 -23.45
N CYS A 88 9.20 6.95 -22.22
CA CYS A 88 8.25 7.50 -21.25
C CYS A 88 8.50 8.99 -20.96
N ARG A 89 9.76 9.38 -20.69
CA ARG A 89 10.12 10.79 -20.42
C ARG A 89 9.96 11.71 -21.63
N GLY A 90 10.41 11.28 -22.81
CA GLY A 90 10.29 12.08 -24.04
C GLY A 90 8.83 12.32 -24.43
N LEU A 91 7.94 11.51 -23.89
CA LEU A 91 6.53 11.50 -24.22
C LEU A 91 5.72 12.34 -23.20
N ALA A 92 5.97 12.25 -21.90
CA ALA A 92 5.16 12.91 -20.88
C ALA A 92 4.83 14.43 -21.05
N PRO A 93 5.72 15.31 -21.55
CA PRO A 93 5.38 16.73 -21.77
C PRO A 93 4.25 16.99 -22.79
N PHE A 94 3.89 16.00 -23.60
CA PHE A 94 2.82 16.11 -24.60
C PHE A 94 1.43 15.67 -24.07
N VAL A 95 1.38 15.06 -22.88
CA VAL A 95 0.12 14.67 -22.19
C VAL A 95 -0.85 15.86 -22.02
N PRO A 96 -0.41 17.05 -21.56
CA PRO A 96 -1.32 18.17 -21.25
C PRO A 96 -2.00 18.73 -22.49
N VAL A 97 -1.23 18.89 -23.58
CA VAL A 97 -1.70 19.40 -24.87
C VAL A 97 -2.74 18.46 -25.49
N LEU A 98 -2.57 17.16 -25.31
CA LEU A 98 -3.47 16.15 -25.86
C LEU A 98 -4.74 15.96 -25.03
N ALA A 99 -4.68 16.15 -23.71
CA ALA A 99 -5.85 16.08 -22.82
C ALA A 99 -6.82 17.27 -23.00
N THR A 100 -6.31 18.42 -23.45
CA THR A 100 -7.14 19.59 -23.78
C THR A 100 -7.81 19.52 -25.17
N LEU A 101 -7.29 18.66 -26.06
CA LEU A 101 -7.75 18.56 -27.45
C LEU A 101 -8.79 17.44 -27.68
N LEU A 102 -9.05 16.59 -26.68
CA LEU A 102 -9.90 15.40 -26.85
C LEU A 102 -11.21 15.49 -26.07
N PRO A 103 -12.36 15.27 -26.73
CA PRO A 103 -13.62 15.03 -26.05
C PRO A 103 -13.54 13.79 -25.14
N ASP A 104 -14.24 13.80 -24.01
CA ASP A 104 -14.29 12.67 -23.06
C ASP A 104 -14.84 11.37 -23.70
N SER A 105 -15.53 11.46 -24.84
CA SER A 105 -15.97 10.31 -25.65
C SER A 105 -14.83 9.66 -26.45
N SER A 106 -13.86 10.45 -26.91
CA SER A 106 -12.71 9.97 -27.70
C SER A 106 -11.67 9.25 -26.82
N SER A 107 -11.51 9.67 -25.56
CA SER A 107 -10.63 9.01 -24.59
C SER A 107 -11.14 7.61 -24.20
N LYS A 108 -12.46 7.46 -23.98
CA LYS A 108 -13.10 6.15 -23.74
C LYS A 108 -12.93 5.19 -24.91
N LEU A 109 -13.04 5.70 -26.14
CA LEU A 109 -12.86 4.87 -27.35
C LEU A 109 -11.41 4.38 -27.48
N VAL A 110 -10.42 5.24 -27.23
CA VAL A 110 -8.99 4.85 -27.23
C VAL A 110 -8.69 3.79 -26.17
N VAL A 111 -9.23 3.97 -24.95
CA VAL A 111 -9.15 2.99 -23.86
C VAL A 111 -9.75 1.65 -24.27
N GLN A 112 -10.98 1.64 -24.80
CA GLN A 112 -11.65 0.42 -25.25
C GLN A 112 -10.90 -0.29 -26.38
N LEU A 113 -10.34 0.49 -27.31
CA LEU A 113 -9.58 -0.02 -28.44
C LEU A 113 -8.28 -0.69 -27.98
N MET A 114 -7.57 -0.06 -27.04
CA MET A 114 -6.36 -0.66 -26.47
C MET A 114 -6.66 -1.88 -25.60
N CYS A 115 -7.75 -1.87 -24.85
CA CYS A 115 -8.20 -3.04 -24.11
C CYS A 115 -8.41 -4.23 -25.03
N ARG A 116 -9.04 -4.04 -26.19
CA ARG A 116 -9.27 -5.12 -27.14
C ARG A 116 -7.97 -5.74 -27.68
N ILE A 117 -6.87 -4.99 -27.69
CA ILE A 117 -5.55 -5.49 -28.13
C ILE A 117 -4.86 -6.27 -27.02
N LEU A 118 -4.89 -5.71 -25.81
CA LEU A 118 -4.09 -6.20 -24.69
C LEU A 118 -4.83 -7.27 -23.86
N GLU A 119 -6.16 -7.24 -23.89
CA GLU A 119 -7.06 -8.19 -23.23
C GLU A 119 -8.31 -8.39 -24.11
N PRO A 120 -8.22 -9.19 -25.20
CA PRO A 120 -9.29 -9.33 -26.18
C PRO A 120 -10.61 -9.88 -25.61
N GLU A 121 -10.59 -10.51 -24.43
CA GLU A 121 -11.79 -10.96 -23.70
C GLU A 121 -12.44 -9.87 -22.82
N GLY A 122 -11.82 -8.69 -22.71
CA GLY A 122 -12.45 -7.42 -22.35
C GLY A 122 -13.08 -7.30 -20.95
N SER A 123 -12.89 -8.29 -20.06
CA SER A 123 -13.66 -8.38 -18.82
C SER A 123 -13.09 -7.53 -17.68
N ILE A 124 -11.79 -7.21 -17.69
CA ILE A 124 -11.10 -6.47 -16.61
C ILE A 124 -10.61 -5.11 -17.09
N CYS A 125 -9.97 -5.03 -18.25
CA CYS A 125 -9.37 -3.81 -18.78
C CYS A 125 -10.37 -2.66 -18.96
N VAL A 126 -11.50 -2.92 -19.63
CA VAL A 126 -12.45 -1.86 -19.98
C VAL A 126 -13.10 -1.27 -18.72
N PRO A 127 -13.60 -2.06 -17.75
CA PRO A 127 -14.11 -1.54 -16.49
C PRO A 127 -13.06 -0.77 -15.69
N THR A 128 -11.86 -1.35 -15.49
CA THR A 128 -10.79 -0.76 -14.68
C THR A 128 -10.34 0.58 -15.22
N LEU A 129 -10.11 0.66 -16.54
CA LEU A 129 -9.73 1.93 -17.16
C LEU A 129 -10.88 2.91 -17.27
N SER A 130 -12.12 2.46 -17.40
CA SER A 130 -13.27 3.37 -17.37
C SER A 130 -13.38 4.06 -16.00
N GLN A 131 -13.00 3.37 -14.93
CA GLN A 131 -12.93 3.94 -13.58
C GLN A 131 -11.72 4.88 -13.40
N LEU A 132 -10.53 4.51 -13.89
CA LEU A 132 -9.31 5.31 -13.72
C LEU A 132 -9.16 6.48 -14.71
N ALA A 133 -9.77 6.41 -15.90
CA ALA A 133 -9.59 7.40 -16.96
C ALA A 133 -10.04 8.81 -16.55
N LEU A 134 -11.19 8.93 -15.88
CA LEU A 134 -11.71 10.22 -15.43
C LEU A 134 -10.80 10.88 -14.37
N PRO A 135 -10.44 10.23 -13.26
CA PRO A 135 -9.49 10.80 -12.31
C PRO A 135 -8.15 11.19 -12.96
N LEU A 136 -7.60 10.37 -13.84
CA LEU A 136 -6.35 10.69 -14.54
C LEU A 136 -6.47 11.94 -15.41
N LEU A 137 -7.60 12.11 -16.11
CA LEU A 137 -7.89 13.33 -16.87
C LEU A 137 -8.04 14.55 -15.97
N GLU A 138 -8.66 14.40 -14.79
CA GLU A 138 -8.81 15.49 -13.83
C GLU A 138 -7.50 15.88 -13.17
N VAL A 139 -6.69 14.91 -12.74
CA VAL A 139 -5.32 15.10 -12.25
C VAL A 139 -4.54 15.94 -13.25
N GLN A 140 -4.61 15.56 -14.53
CA GLN A 140 -3.94 16.26 -15.62
C GLN A 140 -4.48 17.68 -15.84
N ARG A 141 -5.78 17.91 -15.69
CA ARG A 141 -6.39 19.26 -15.77
C ARG A 141 -6.01 20.14 -14.57
N ASN A 142 -5.71 19.53 -13.42
CA ASN A 142 -5.38 20.24 -12.18
C ASN A 142 -3.88 20.51 -11.97
N SER A 143 -2.99 19.76 -12.62
CA SER A 143 -1.55 20.01 -12.57
C SER A 143 -1.16 21.26 -13.36
N GLU A 144 -0.61 22.28 -12.70
CA GLU A 144 0.02 23.42 -13.37
C GLU A 144 1.25 22.94 -14.16
N GLY A 145 1.18 22.94 -15.49
CA GLY A 145 2.26 22.44 -16.36
C GLY A 145 2.18 20.95 -16.73
N GLY A 146 1.19 20.22 -16.19
CA GLY A 146 0.97 18.81 -16.48
C GLY A 146 1.60 17.83 -15.48
N LEU A 147 1.20 16.56 -15.57
CA LEU A 147 1.87 15.48 -14.83
C LEU A 147 3.37 15.50 -15.15
N ASN A 148 4.20 15.63 -14.11
CA ASN A 148 5.64 15.53 -14.29
C ASN A 148 5.98 14.13 -14.81
N GLY A 149 6.45 14.09 -16.06
CA GLY A 149 6.79 12.86 -16.74
C GLY A 149 7.78 11.99 -16.02
N GLU A 150 8.74 12.58 -15.33
CA GLU A 150 9.82 11.83 -14.69
C GLU A 150 9.30 11.11 -13.45
N TYR A 151 8.44 11.76 -12.67
CA TYR A 151 7.76 11.13 -11.54
C TYR A 151 6.67 10.14 -11.98
N ALA A 152 5.92 10.45 -13.03
CA ALA A 152 4.95 9.49 -13.59
C ALA A 152 5.67 8.22 -14.09
N CYS A 153 6.75 8.37 -14.85
CA CYS A 153 7.55 7.24 -15.32
C CYS A 153 8.23 6.49 -14.16
N TRP A 154 8.67 7.20 -13.12
CA TRP A 154 9.21 6.59 -11.90
C TRP A 154 8.16 5.76 -11.16
N ALA A 155 6.95 6.28 -10.98
CA ALA A 155 5.84 5.58 -10.33
C ALA A 155 5.47 4.29 -11.08
N ILE A 156 5.48 4.34 -12.41
CA ILE A 156 5.12 3.22 -13.30
C ILE A 156 6.24 2.17 -13.40
N SER A 157 7.50 2.60 -13.43
CA SER A 157 8.66 1.71 -13.64
C SER A 157 9.13 0.98 -12.39
N ASN A 158 8.33 0.99 -11.34
CA ASN A 158 8.71 0.54 -10.01
C ASN A 158 10.10 1.08 -9.62
N THR A 159 10.22 2.41 -9.62
CA THR A 159 11.38 3.21 -9.23
C THR A 159 12.61 3.25 -10.15
N LYS A 160 12.61 2.52 -11.27
CA LYS A 160 13.79 2.42 -12.16
C LYS A 160 14.06 3.66 -13.04
N CYS A 161 13.06 4.52 -13.27
CA CYS A 161 13.16 5.67 -14.18
C CYS A 161 13.48 7.02 -13.52
N LEU A 162 13.96 7.10 -12.29
CA LEU A 162 14.43 8.38 -11.72
C LEU A 162 15.87 8.69 -12.18
N THR A 163 16.19 9.96 -12.48
CA THR A 163 17.59 10.41 -12.58
C THR A 163 17.91 11.52 -11.57
N LYS A 164 19.20 11.71 -11.28
CA LYS A 164 19.67 12.78 -10.39
C LYS A 164 19.37 14.20 -10.89
N GLN A 165 19.16 14.39 -12.20
CA GLN A 165 18.94 15.71 -12.82
C GLN A 165 17.47 16.11 -12.93
N SER A 166 16.57 15.19 -12.62
CA SER A 166 15.14 15.22 -12.94
C SER A 166 14.22 15.41 -11.74
N ALA A 167 14.77 15.82 -10.60
CA ALA A 167 13.97 16.32 -9.50
C ALA A 167 13.85 17.84 -9.68
N PRO A 168 12.88 18.36 -10.48
CA PRO A 168 12.60 19.78 -10.38
C PRO A 168 12.24 20.05 -8.92
N ASN A 169 12.86 21.10 -8.40
CA ASN A 169 12.69 21.66 -7.08
C ASN A 169 11.25 21.56 -6.53
N LEU A 170 10.91 20.42 -5.91
CA LEU A 170 10.10 20.40 -4.69
C LEU A 170 11.05 20.62 -3.49
N LEU A 171 12.12 21.40 -3.69
CA LEU A 171 12.90 21.97 -2.60
C LEU A 171 11.96 22.92 -1.89
N TRP A 172 11.59 22.51 -0.68
CA TRP A 172 10.70 23.23 0.21
C TRP A 172 11.44 24.46 0.81
N ASP A 173 11.78 25.44 -0.04
CA ASP A 173 12.85 26.42 0.24
C ASP A 173 12.49 27.49 1.30
N GLU A 174 11.24 27.57 1.76
CA GLU A 174 10.87 28.50 2.85
C GLU A 174 10.28 27.84 4.10
N THR A 175 9.85 26.58 4.05
CA THR A 175 9.16 25.92 5.18
C THR A 175 10.02 24.92 5.93
N GLU A 176 11.18 24.49 5.39
CA GLU A 176 12.16 23.71 6.16
C GLU A 176 12.59 24.43 7.44
N LYS A 177 12.72 25.76 7.41
CA LYS A 177 13.06 26.58 8.59
C LYS A 177 12.00 26.57 9.69
N ASN A 178 10.74 26.25 9.35
CA ASN A 178 9.60 26.20 10.29
C ASN A 178 9.18 24.76 10.65
N LEU A 179 9.64 23.74 9.93
CA LEU A 179 9.29 22.34 10.19
C LEU A 179 10.05 21.75 11.38
N VAL A 180 11.28 22.20 11.61
CA VAL A 180 12.14 21.67 12.67
C VAL A 180 12.41 22.78 13.69
N ARG A 181 11.57 22.87 14.73
CA ARG A 181 11.87 23.68 15.92
C ARG A 181 13.15 23.14 16.58
N THR A 182 13.88 23.94 17.35
CA THR A 182 15.12 23.47 18.01
C THR A 182 14.82 22.26 18.91
N LYS A 183 15.64 21.20 18.81
CA LYS A 183 15.52 20.01 19.66
C LYS A 183 15.70 20.43 21.12
N ARG A 184 14.66 20.26 21.94
CA ARG A 184 14.81 20.47 23.38
C ARG A 184 15.75 19.39 23.89
N THR A 185 16.83 19.78 24.58
CA THR A 185 17.64 18.85 25.36
C THR A 185 16.78 18.43 26.54
N LEU A 186 15.91 17.45 26.33
CA LEU A 186 15.21 16.81 27.42
C LEU A 186 16.28 16.10 28.25
N ASP A 187 16.32 16.43 29.54
CA ASP A 187 17.12 15.69 30.50
C ASP A 187 16.59 14.25 30.48
N ALA A 188 17.34 13.33 29.85
CA ALA A 188 16.90 11.94 29.62
C ALA A 188 16.47 11.24 30.93
N SER A 189 16.88 11.80 32.07
CA SER A 189 16.51 11.40 33.42
C SER A 189 15.08 11.75 33.84
N GLN A 190 14.41 12.72 33.21
CA GLN A 190 13.08 13.19 33.64
C GLN A 190 11.90 12.46 32.98
N ASN A 191 12.03 11.97 31.73
CA ASN A 191 11.00 11.17 31.05
C ASN A 191 11.10 9.66 31.35
N LEU A 192 12.19 9.20 31.97
CA LEU A 192 12.39 7.81 32.39
C LEU A 192 12.21 7.59 33.90
N LYS A 193 11.60 8.55 34.63
CA LYS A 193 10.99 8.23 35.93
C LYS A 193 9.73 7.40 35.68
N GLY A 194 9.92 6.19 35.15
CA GLY A 194 8.91 5.16 35.09
C GLY A 194 8.35 4.99 36.50
N ARG A 195 7.02 4.98 36.61
CA ARG A 195 6.42 4.33 37.76
C ARG A 195 6.90 2.88 37.68
N ALA A 196 7.43 2.35 38.79
CA ALA A 196 7.96 1.00 38.84
C ALA A 196 6.95 -0.10 38.42
N ASP A 197 5.68 0.27 38.16
CA ASP A 197 4.54 -0.61 37.92
C ASP A 197 3.67 -0.22 36.70
N ALA A 198 4.24 0.44 35.67
CA ALA A 198 3.44 0.72 34.46
C ALA A 198 3.07 -0.58 33.73
N VAL A 199 1.77 -0.87 33.64
CA VAL A 199 1.23 -2.06 32.98
C VAL A 199 1.51 -1.99 31.47
N ASP A 200 2.04 -3.09 30.91
CA ASP A 200 2.28 -3.23 29.48
C ASP A 200 0.95 -3.27 28.71
N TYR A 201 0.95 -2.80 27.46
CA TYR A 201 -0.22 -2.85 26.59
C TYR A 201 -0.10 -4.07 25.67
N LYS A 202 -1.15 -4.89 25.61
CA LYS A 202 -1.28 -5.95 24.61
C LYS A 202 -2.05 -5.39 23.41
N VAL A 203 -1.40 -5.30 22.25
CA VAL A 203 -1.93 -4.60 21.08
C VAL A 203 -2.06 -5.57 19.93
N ILE A 204 -3.24 -5.65 19.33
CA ILE A 204 -3.46 -6.44 18.12
C ILE A 204 -3.32 -5.53 16.90
N HIS A 205 -2.62 -6.01 15.87
CA HIS A 205 -2.47 -5.31 14.60
C HIS A 205 -3.10 -6.11 13.49
N LEU A 206 -4.20 -5.57 12.95
CA LEU A 206 -4.93 -6.08 11.80
C LEU A 206 -4.62 -5.22 10.59
N THR A 207 -4.43 -5.82 9.42
CA THR A 207 -4.16 -5.07 8.20
C THR A 207 -4.51 -5.90 6.97
N ASP A 208 -4.81 -5.21 5.86
CA ASP A 208 -4.97 -5.83 4.54
C ASP A 208 -5.94 -7.02 4.62
N ILE A 209 -7.17 -6.73 5.04
CA ILE A 209 -8.23 -7.73 5.24
C ILE A 209 -8.76 -8.24 3.91
N HIS A 210 -8.96 -7.34 2.94
CA HIS A 210 -9.45 -7.61 1.59
C HIS A 210 -10.61 -8.59 1.53
N ILE A 211 -11.72 -8.28 2.20
CA ILE A 211 -12.93 -9.11 2.09
C ILE A 211 -13.48 -9.05 0.67
N ASP A 212 -13.67 -10.22 0.08
CA ASP A 212 -14.41 -10.39 -1.15
C ASP A 212 -15.87 -10.75 -0.83
N PRO A 213 -16.83 -9.83 -1.04
CA PRO A 213 -18.24 -10.10 -0.80
C PRO A 213 -18.83 -11.09 -1.81
N GLU A 214 -18.14 -11.36 -2.92
CA GLU A 214 -18.56 -12.26 -3.98
C GLU A 214 -17.81 -13.61 -3.92
N TYR A 215 -17.09 -13.88 -2.83
CA TYR A 215 -16.35 -15.14 -2.66
C TYR A 215 -17.29 -16.35 -2.60
N GLU A 216 -17.10 -17.31 -3.52
CA GLU A 216 -17.87 -18.56 -3.57
C GLU A 216 -16.97 -19.82 -3.60
N THR A 217 -17.31 -20.86 -2.84
CA THR A 217 -16.49 -22.10 -2.76
C THR A 217 -16.44 -22.93 -4.05
N ARG A 218 -17.28 -22.61 -5.03
CA ARG A 218 -17.31 -23.26 -6.34
C ARG A 218 -17.47 -22.20 -7.39
N THR A 219 -16.46 -22.03 -8.21
CA THR A 219 -16.55 -21.15 -9.37
C THR A 219 -16.22 -21.93 -10.63
N TYR A 220 -16.82 -21.50 -11.74
CA TYR A 220 -16.42 -21.90 -13.07
C TYR A 220 -15.45 -20.86 -13.63
N GLY A 221 -14.71 -21.17 -14.69
CA GLY A 221 -14.00 -20.22 -15.56
C GLY A 221 -12.82 -19.39 -15.01
N GLU A 222 -12.41 -18.40 -15.81
CA GLU A 222 -11.23 -17.56 -15.58
C GLU A 222 -11.33 -16.66 -14.33
N ARG A 223 -10.27 -16.65 -13.52
CA ARG A 223 -10.20 -15.92 -12.25
C ARG A 223 -9.82 -14.45 -12.46
N LYS A 224 -10.58 -13.54 -11.85
CA LYS A 224 -10.17 -12.14 -11.68
C LYS A 224 -9.42 -12.01 -10.36
N ILE A 225 -8.47 -11.07 -10.30
CA ILE A 225 -7.73 -10.80 -9.07
C ILE A 225 -8.59 -9.96 -8.13
N GLY A 226 -8.60 -10.32 -6.85
CA GLY A 226 -9.32 -9.61 -5.80
C GLY A 226 -10.80 -9.95 -5.68
N ILE A 227 -11.43 -10.42 -6.76
CA ILE A 227 -12.86 -10.76 -6.83
C ILE A 227 -13.03 -12.07 -7.59
N CYS A 228 -13.58 -13.09 -6.95
CA CYS A 228 -13.81 -14.38 -7.58
C CYS A 228 -15.30 -14.59 -7.90
N THR A 229 -15.71 -14.15 -9.09
CA THR A 229 -17.10 -14.25 -9.59
C THR A 229 -17.34 -15.47 -10.49
N GLU A 230 -18.60 -15.92 -10.58
CA GLU A 230 -19.06 -16.83 -11.64
C GLU A 230 -18.80 -16.26 -13.07
N PRO A 231 -18.43 -17.07 -14.07
CA PRO A 231 -18.42 -16.71 -15.48
C PRO A 231 -19.72 -17.06 -16.19
N THR A 232 -19.94 -16.33 -17.28
CA THR A 232 -21.06 -16.46 -18.21
C THR A 232 -20.97 -17.64 -19.19
N ASN A 233 -19.92 -18.50 -19.14
CA ASN A 233 -19.74 -19.61 -20.08
C ASN A 233 -19.40 -20.95 -19.40
N SER A 234 -20.16 -21.99 -19.78
CA SER A 234 -20.27 -23.31 -19.13
C SER A 234 -19.27 -24.37 -19.61
N GLN A 235 -18.14 -23.98 -20.23
CA GLN A 235 -17.21 -24.94 -20.84
C GLN A 235 -15.84 -25.08 -20.14
N GLU A 236 -15.59 -24.40 -19.02
CA GLU A 236 -14.32 -24.50 -18.29
C GLU A 236 -14.38 -25.42 -17.06
N SER A 237 -13.22 -25.96 -16.67
CA SER A 237 -13.06 -26.87 -15.53
C SER A 237 -13.42 -26.20 -14.20
N GLU A 238 -14.23 -26.87 -13.37
CA GLU A 238 -14.62 -26.43 -12.02
C GLU A 238 -13.37 -26.14 -11.16
N ILE A 239 -13.31 -24.94 -10.59
CA ILE A 239 -12.32 -24.59 -9.56
C ILE A 239 -13.03 -24.68 -8.21
N VAL A 240 -12.63 -25.67 -7.41
CA VAL A 240 -13.10 -25.83 -6.04
C VAL A 240 -12.22 -24.98 -5.12
N MET A 241 -12.82 -23.98 -4.50
CA MET A 241 -12.18 -23.08 -3.56
C MET A 241 -12.56 -23.45 -2.12
N GLY A 242 -11.64 -23.18 -1.20
CA GLY A 242 -11.83 -23.42 0.22
C GLY A 242 -12.96 -22.60 0.80
N GLU A 243 -13.54 -23.04 1.90
CA GLU A 243 -14.51 -22.22 2.64
C GLU A 243 -13.82 -21.10 3.43
N PHE A 244 -12.52 -21.28 3.73
CA PHE A 244 -11.71 -20.34 4.50
C PHE A 244 -10.68 -19.55 3.66
N GLY A 245 -10.56 -19.84 2.36
CA GLY A 245 -9.79 -19.00 1.46
C GLY A 245 -9.19 -19.75 0.27
N TYR A 246 -8.44 -18.99 -0.54
CA TYR A 246 -7.75 -19.52 -1.71
C TYR A 246 -6.47 -18.72 -1.99
N TRP A 247 -5.36 -19.38 -2.29
CA TRP A 247 -4.03 -18.76 -2.37
C TRP A 247 -3.71 -17.99 -3.65
N GLU A 248 -4.55 -18.09 -4.69
CA GLU A 248 -4.14 -17.59 -6.01
C GLU A 248 -4.57 -16.16 -6.27
N ALA A 249 -5.86 -15.88 -6.44
CA ALA A 249 -6.32 -14.59 -6.97
C ALA A 249 -7.56 -14.02 -6.27
N CYS A 250 -8.11 -14.68 -5.24
CA CYS A 250 -9.37 -14.23 -4.64
C CYS A 250 -9.13 -13.35 -3.42
N GLY A 251 -10.06 -12.44 -3.13
CA GLY A 251 -10.15 -11.83 -1.82
C GLY A 251 -10.51 -12.86 -0.74
N LEU A 252 -10.56 -12.39 0.50
CA LEU A 252 -10.76 -13.20 1.68
C LEU A 252 -12.27 -13.46 1.90
N PRO A 253 -12.71 -14.69 2.18
CA PRO A 253 -14.09 -14.96 2.53
C PRO A 253 -14.47 -14.23 3.82
N GLU A 254 -15.70 -13.70 3.89
CA GLU A 254 -16.23 -13.10 5.13
C GLU A 254 -16.21 -14.10 6.29
N LYS A 255 -16.36 -15.41 6.00
CA LYS A 255 -16.26 -16.48 6.99
C LYS A 255 -14.91 -16.47 7.73
N THR A 256 -13.82 -16.26 7.02
CA THR A 256 -12.47 -16.25 7.60
C THR A 256 -12.27 -15.05 8.51
N PHE A 257 -12.75 -13.87 8.10
CA PHE A 257 -12.73 -12.68 8.95
C PHE A 257 -13.58 -12.83 10.21
N LYS A 258 -14.78 -13.41 10.11
CA LYS A 258 -15.60 -13.71 11.28
C LYS A 258 -14.88 -14.66 12.24
N SER A 259 -14.23 -15.70 11.71
CA SER A 259 -13.43 -16.62 12.54
C SER A 259 -12.27 -15.94 13.26
N LEU A 260 -11.62 -14.95 12.65
CA LEU A 260 -10.59 -14.14 13.31
C LEU A 260 -11.19 -13.36 14.48
N VAL A 261 -12.33 -12.70 14.27
CA VAL A 261 -12.98 -11.89 15.30
C VAL A 261 -13.40 -12.75 16.48
N ASP A 262 -13.96 -13.95 16.23
CA ASP A 262 -14.27 -14.93 17.27
C ASP A 262 -13.00 -15.37 18.02
N HIS A 263 -11.91 -15.66 17.30
CA HIS A 263 -10.65 -16.02 17.91
C HIS A 263 -10.06 -14.91 18.79
N ILE A 264 -10.08 -13.64 18.34
CA ILE A 264 -9.65 -12.49 19.14
C ILE A 264 -10.50 -12.37 20.41
N LYS A 265 -11.81 -12.52 20.27
CA LYS A 265 -12.75 -12.47 21.39
C LYS A 265 -12.46 -13.54 22.43
N ASP A 266 -12.06 -14.73 22.02
CA ASP A 266 -11.83 -15.84 22.96
C ASP A 266 -10.41 -15.79 23.56
N VAL A 267 -9.39 -15.58 22.72
CA VAL A 267 -7.96 -15.74 23.07
C VAL A 267 -7.29 -14.42 23.45
N HIS A 268 -7.81 -13.30 22.98
CA HIS A 268 -7.22 -11.96 23.15
C HIS A 268 -8.21 -10.93 23.71
N HIS A 269 -9.19 -11.38 24.50
CA HIS A 269 -10.14 -10.49 25.20
C HIS A 269 -9.47 -9.50 26.17
N ASP A 270 -8.22 -9.75 26.54
CA ASP A 270 -7.35 -8.92 27.38
C ASP A 270 -6.57 -7.86 26.58
N ALA A 271 -6.73 -7.79 25.25
CA ALA A 271 -6.07 -6.77 24.45
C ALA A 271 -6.47 -5.36 24.89
N SER A 272 -5.48 -4.47 25.01
CA SER A 272 -5.68 -3.08 25.41
C SER A 272 -6.34 -2.26 24.30
N TYR A 273 -5.99 -2.52 23.05
CA TYR A 273 -6.59 -1.94 21.86
C TYR A 273 -6.18 -2.71 20.60
N ILE A 274 -6.87 -2.46 19.49
CA ILE A 274 -6.53 -2.95 18.16
C ILE A 274 -6.13 -1.75 17.29
N ILE A 275 -5.04 -1.87 16.55
CA ILE A 275 -4.76 -1.00 15.40
C ILE A 275 -5.17 -1.74 14.14
N GLU A 276 -5.94 -1.08 13.28
CA GLU A 276 -6.39 -1.64 12.01
C GLU A 276 -5.91 -0.77 10.86
N THR A 277 -4.88 -1.20 10.16
CA THR A 277 -4.17 -0.35 9.20
C THR A 277 -4.77 -0.34 7.80
N GLY A 278 -6.08 -0.52 7.63
CA GLY A 278 -6.78 -0.31 6.36
C GLY A 278 -6.80 -1.51 5.42
N ASP A 279 -7.27 -1.26 4.20
CA ASP A 279 -7.54 -2.28 3.16
C ASP A 279 -8.54 -3.33 3.64
N SER A 280 -9.68 -2.83 4.13
CA SER A 280 -10.75 -3.65 4.74
C SER A 280 -11.58 -4.39 3.68
N PRO A 281 -12.41 -3.72 2.86
CA PRO A 281 -13.17 -4.35 1.78
C PRO A 281 -12.30 -4.71 0.56
N GLY A 282 -11.00 -4.38 0.57
CA GLY A 282 -10.09 -4.62 -0.54
C GLY A 282 -10.63 -4.14 -1.88
N GLU A 283 -10.64 -5.04 -2.86
CA GLU A 283 -10.98 -4.78 -4.27
C GLU A 283 -12.50 -4.62 -4.53
N SER A 284 -13.35 -4.91 -3.55
CA SER A 284 -14.81 -4.78 -3.71
C SER A 284 -15.30 -3.34 -3.63
N HIS A 285 -14.57 -2.51 -2.88
CA HIS A 285 -14.83 -1.08 -2.68
C HIS A 285 -16.29 -0.71 -2.32
N ASP A 286 -17.02 -1.66 -1.74
CA ASP A 286 -18.41 -1.50 -1.37
C ASP A 286 -18.49 -0.77 -0.02
N LEU A 287 -19.02 0.46 -0.05
CA LEU A 287 -19.26 1.25 1.18
C LEU A 287 -20.13 0.48 2.19
N SER A 288 -21.08 -0.31 1.71
CA SER A 288 -21.94 -1.12 2.57
C SER A 288 -21.15 -2.24 3.23
N LEU A 289 -20.23 -2.90 2.53
CA LEU A 289 -19.30 -3.87 3.10
C LEU A 289 -18.38 -3.22 4.13
N TYR A 290 -17.76 -2.08 3.79
CA TYR A 290 -16.92 -1.34 4.74
C TYR A 290 -17.67 -1.06 6.05
N GLN A 291 -18.90 -0.55 5.96
CA GLN A 291 -19.72 -0.28 7.14
C GLN A 291 -20.10 -1.56 7.90
N ARG A 292 -20.51 -2.62 7.20
CA ARG A 292 -20.83 -3.92 7.82
C ARG A 292 -19.64 -4.49 8.59
N MET A 293 -18.42 -4.41 8.03
CA MET A 293 -17.21 -4.87 8.69
C MET A 293 -16.93 -4.09 9.99
N LYS A 294 -17.01 -2.75 9.95
CA LYS A 294 -16.80 -1.92 11.14
C LYS A 294 -17.87 -2.18 12.21
N ASP A 295 -19.12 -2.35 11.80
CA ASP A 295 -20.22 -2.70 12.70
C ASP A 295 -20.02 -4.08 13.34
N TYR A 296 -19.57 -5.06 12.56
CA TYR A 296 -19.30 -6.42 13.05
C TYR A 296 -18.17 -6.43 14.09
N LEU A 297 -17.09 -5.68 13.86
CA LEU A 297 -16.02 -5.50 14.84
C LEU A 297 -16.52 -4.86 16.13
N ALA A 298 -17.26 -3.74 16.03
CA ALA A 298 -17.79 -3.02 17.19
C ALA A 298 -18.76 -3.88 18.02
N GLN A 299 -19.58 -4.70 17.37
CA GLN A 299 -20.55 -5.58 18.03
C GLN A 299 -19.90 -6.76 18.74
N ASN A 300 -18.87 -7.36 18.15
CA ASN A 300 -18.27 -8.59 18.66
C ASN A 300 -17.06 -8.36 19.58
N LEU A 301 -16.42 -7.19 19.51
CA LEU A 301 -15.31 -6.78 20.36
C LEU A 301 -15.63 -5.49 21.15
N PRO A 302 -16.77 -5.39 21.86
CA PRO A 302 -17.27 -4.13 22.42
C PRO A 302 -16.37 -3.53 23.51
N ASN A 303 -15.48 -4.32 24.10
CA ASN A 303 -14.61 -3.91 25.19
C ASN A 303 -13.19 -3.55 24.72
N ILE A 304 -12.88 -3.72 23.44
CA ILE A 304 -11.55 -3.45 22.89
C ILE A 304 -11.67 -2.31 21.88
N PRO A 305 -11.12 -1.11 22.17
CA PRO A 305 -11.17 0.00 21.22
C PRO A 305 -10.34 -0.33 19.99
N ILE A 306 -10.83 0.09 18.82
CA ILE A 306 -10.16 -0.12 17.53
C ILE A 306 -9.77 1.24 16.95
N TYR A 307 -8.52 1.36 16.54
CA TYR A 307 -7.95 2.56 15.93
C TYR A 307 -7.64 2.28 14.45
N PRO A 308 -8.64 2.51 13.58
CA PRO A 308 -8.54 2.24 12.15
C PRO A 308 -7.79 3.36 11.39
N VAL A 309 -7.17 3.03 10.26
CA VAL A 309 -6.74 4.00 9.23
C VAL A 309 -7.28 3.59 7.87
N ILE A 310 -7.22 4.49 6.89
CA ILE A 310 -7.64 4.22 5.51
C ILE A 310 -6.45 3.66 4.71
N GLY A 311 -6.67 2.55 4.00
CA GLY A 311 -5.73 1.95 3.06
C GLY A 311 -5.98 2.35 1.60
N ASN A 312 -5.09 1.94 0.70
CA ASN A 312 -5.14 2.38 -0.70
C ASN A 312 -6.25 1.71 -1.52
N HIS A 313 -6.77 0.56 -1.07
CA HIS A 313 -7.93 -0.12 -1.64
C HIS A 313 -9.27 0.30 -1.01
N ASP A 314 -9.29 1.13 0.02
CA ASP A 314 -10.57 1.49 0.67
C ASP A 314 -11.43 2.47 -0.16
N ALA A 315 -10.88 3.07 -1.22
CA ALA A 315 -11.61 4.01 -2.10
C ALA A 315 -11.68 3.54 -3.55
N LEU A 316 -12.69 4.08 -4.25
CA LEU A 316 -12.81 3.99 -5.70
C LEU A 316 -12.60 5.35 -6.36
N PRO A 317 -11.84 5.40 -7.47
CA PRO A 317 -10.97 4.34 -7.99
C PRO A 317 -9.77 4.05 -7.07
N VAL A 318 -9.25 2.84 -7.13
CA VAL A 318 -8.12 2.39 -6.29
C VAL A 318 -6.95 3.38 -6.32
N ASN A 319 -6.33 3.61 -5.16
CA ASN A 319 -5.21 4.53 -4.96
C ASN A 319 -5.53 6.03 -5.16
N GLN A 320 -6.73 6.41 -5.59
CA GLN A 320 -7.02 7.81 -5.96
C GLN A 320 -7.55 8.61 -4.77
N PHE A 321 -6.63 9.25 -4.02
CA PHE A 321 -6.95 10.04 -2.84
C PHE A 321 -6.60 11.52 -3.06
N PRO A 322 -7.50 12.32 -3.66
CA PRO A 322 -7.27 13.74 -3.86
C PRO A 322 -7.05 14.44 -2.52
N PRO A 323 -6.00 15.28 -2.38
CA PRO A 323 -5.87 16.14 -1.21
C PRO A 323 -7.00 17.18 -1.21
N PRO A 324 -7.35 17.76 -0.06
CA PRO A 324 -8.45 18.73 0.01
C PRO A 324 -8.25 20.00 -0.82
N SER A 325 -7.01 20.30 -1.23
CA SER A 325 -6.68 21.40 -2.14
C SER A 325 -6.97 21.10 -3.62
N ALA A 326 -7.18 19.83 -4.00
CA ALA A 326 -7.42 19.44 -5.38
C ALA A 326 -8.84 19.81 -5.83
N LYS A 327 -8.98 20.36 -7.05
CA LYS A 327 -10.30 20.68 -7.63
C LYS A 327 -10.79 19.49 -8.46
N THR A 328 -11.50 18.56 -7.82
CA THR A 328 -11.97 17.31 -8.43
C THR A 328 -13.49 17.18 -8.38
N SER A 329 -14.08 16.49 -9.38
CA SER A 329 -15.49 16.08 -9.33
C SER A 329 -15.70 14.75 -8.60
N ASN A 330 -14.61 14.03 -8.26
CA ASN A 330 -14.64 12.74 -7.58
C ASN A 330 -14.00 12.79 -6.18
N PRO A 331 -14.68 13.38 -5.18
CA PRO A 331 -14.13 13.44 -3.84
C PRO A 331 -14.28 12.10 -3.11
N VAL A 332 -13.18 11.52 -2.63
CA VAL A 332 -13.16 10.42 -1.63
C VAL A 332 -13.80 10.79 -0.28
N ASN A 333 -14.38 11.99 -0.18
CA ASN A 333 -15.13 12.51 0.97
C ASN A 333 -16.28 11.59 1.41
N TRP A 334 -16.88 10.80 0.51
CA TRP A 334 -17.90 9.82 0.90
C TRP A 334 -17.33 8.78 1.88
N LEU A 335 -16.10 8.31 1.62
CA LEU A 335 -15.40 7.34 2.46
C LEU A 335 -15.01 7.98 3.78
N TYR A 336 -14.40 9.17 3.75
CA TYR A 336 -14.01 9.89 4.97
C TYR A 336 -15.22 10.23 5.85
N LYS A 337 -16.36 10.61 5.28
CA LYS A 337 -17.61 10.82 6.03
C LYS A 337 -18.15 9.54 6.66
N ALA A 338 -18.12 8.43 5.92
CA ALA A 338 -18.55 7.14 6.44
C ALA A 338 -17.63 6.65 7.56
N ALA A 339 -16.32 6.75 7.37
CA ALA A 339 -15.29 6.47 8.36
C ALA A 339 -15.49 7.34 9.61
N ALA A 340 -15.55 8.67 9.45
CA ALA A 340 -15.73 9.60 10.55
C ALA A 340 -17.00 9.29 11.37
N LYS A 341 -18.10 8.96 10.69
CA LYS A 341 -19.33 8.52 11.37
C LYS A 341 -19.11 7.26 12.19
N ARG A 342 -18.74 6.14 11.56
CA ARG A 342 -18.65 4.84 12.25
C ARG A 342 -17.55 4.82 13.31
N TRP A 343 -16.43 5.48 13.06
CA TRP A 343 -15.32 5.52 14.01
C TRP A 343 -15.68 6.35 15.24
N THR A 344 -16.38 7.48 15.10
CA THR A 344 -16.80 8.29 16.28
C THR A 344 -18.01 7.73 17.01
N GLU A 345 -18.83 6.91 16.35
CA GLU A 345 -19.91 6.16 17.01
C GLU A 345 -19.38 5.03 17.90
N ASN A 346 -18.22 4.45 17.55
CA ASN A 346 -17.74 3.21 18.19
C ASN A 346 -16.43 3.37 19.00
N TRP A 347 -15.45 4.15 18.53
CA TRP A 347 -14.07 4.08 19.06
C TRP A 347 -13.39 5.43 19.30
N LEU A 348 -13.79 6.48 18.59
CA LEU A 348 -13.15 7.80 18.62
C LEU A 348 -14.05 8.83 19.30
N PRO A 349 -13.47 9.84 19.97
CA PRO A 349 -14.28 10.94 20.50
C PRO A 349 -14.95 11.74 19.37
N PRO A 350 -16.13 12.34 19.58
CA PRO A 350 -16.80 13.16 18.58
C PRO A 350 -15.95 14.31 18.02
N SER A 351 -14.98 14.81 18.81
CA SER A 351 -14.03 15.85 18.40
C SER A 351 -13.08 15.42 17.28
N ALA A 352 -12.87 14.11 17.07
CA ALA A 352 -12.06 13.60 15.96
C ALA A 352 -12.76 13.74 14.60
N ARG A 353 -14.10 13.86 14.59
CA ARG A 353 -14.90 13.82 13.36
C ARG A 353 -14.44 14.81 12.27
N PRO A 354 -14.23 16.12 12.55
CA PRO A 354 -13.84 17.07 11.50
C PRO A 354 -12.50 16.73 10.85
N SER A 355 -11.57 16.20 11.65
CA SER A 355 -10.26 15.77 11.20
C SER A 355 -10.34 14.56 10.27
N VAL A 356 -11.14 13.56 10.66
CA VAL A 356 -11.36 12.35 9.85
C VAL A 356 -12.08 12.71 8.55
N GLU A 357 -13.12 13.55 8.59
CA GLU A 357 -13.81 14.01 7.37
C GLU A 357 -12.89 14.80 6.43
N TRP A 358 -11.90 15.51 6.96
CA TRP A 358 -10.97 16.30 6.16
C TRP A 358 -9.93 15.45 5.43
N THR A 359 -9.24 14.54 6.15
CA THR A 359 -8.05 13.84 5.63
C THR A 359 -7.96 12.38 6.06
N GLY A 360 -8.96 11.84 6.76
CA GLY A 360 -8.95 10.46 7.25
C GLY A 360 -8.06 10.22 8.47
N VAL A 361 -7.52 11.28 9.09
CA VAL A 361 -6.58 11.18 10.22
C VAL A 361 -7.17 11.69 11.52
N TYR A 362 -6.55 11.36 12.65
CA TYR A 362 -6.94 11.76 14.00
C TYR A 362 -5.81 11.49 15.00
N VAL A 363 -6.00 11.96 16.24
CA VAL A 363 -5.12 11.67 17.38
C VAL A 363 -5.96 11.06 18.50
N VAL A 364 -5.43 10.03 19.15
CA VAL A 364 -6.02 9.42 20.35
C VAL A 364 -5.06 9.61 21.51
N HIS A 365 -5.59 10.09 22.62
CA HIS A 365 -4.87 10.17 23.88
C HIS A 365 -5.17 8.91 24.70
N LEU A 366 -4.12 8.14 24.95
CA LEU A 366 -4.15 6.96 25.78
C LEU A 366 -3.64 7.31 27.20
N PRO A 367 -3.97 6.49 28.22
CA PRO A 367 -3.45 6.68 29.57
C PRO A 367 -1.91 6.65 29.62
N ASN A 368 -1.33 7.21 30.67
CA ASN A 368 0.11 7.21 30.96
C ASN A 368 0.96 7.93 29.91
N ASN A 369 0.55 9.16 29.57
CA ASN A 369 1.25 10.08 28.68
C ASN A 369 1.59 9.44 27.33
N PHE A 370 0.56 8.93 26.66
CA PHE A 370 0.71 8.16 25.43
C PHE A 370 -0.27 8.62 24.38
N ARG A 371 0.17 8.77 23.14
CA ARG A 371 -0.67 9.15 22.01
C ARG A 371 -0.49 8.20 20.84
N ILE A 372 -1.59 7.94 20.14
CA ILE A 372 -1.57 7.42 18.78
C ILE A 372 -1.87 8.59 17.85
N ILE A 373 -0.98 8.83 16.90
CA ILE A 373 -1.16 9.82 15.83
C ILE A 373 -1.31 9.05 14.53
N THR A 374 -2.47 9.17 13.87
CA THR A 374 -2.65 8.57 12.55
C THR A 374 -2.21 9.53 11.45
N ILE A 375 -1.62 8.99 10.39
CA ILE A 375 -1.21 9.76 9.22
C ILE A 375 -1.78 9.17 7.94
N ASN A 376 -2.19 10.04 7.01
CA ASN A 376 -2.66 9.62 5.70
C ASN A 376 -1.46 9.45 4.76
N THR A 377 -0.92 8.24 4.74
CA THR A 377 0.23 7.85 3.91
C THR A 377 -0.10 7.80 2.43
N LEU A 378 -1.39 7.87 2.05
CA LEU A 378 -1.82 7.91 0.66
C LEU A 378 -1.42 9.22 -0.02
N TYR A 379 -1.07 10.25 0.76
CA TYR A 379 -0.47 11.49 0.26
C TYR A 379 1.01 11.40 -0.08
N CYS A 380 1.68 10.31 0.29
CA CYS A 380 3.02 10.02 -0.21
C CYS A 380 3.05 8.86 -1.19
N PHE A 381 1.96 8.09 -1.30
CA PHE A 381 1.91 6.90 -2.11
C PHE A 381 2.05 7.20 -3.62
N LYS A 382 3.03 6.56 -4.27
CA LYS A 382 3.42 6.84 -5.66
C LYS A 382 2.31 6.62 -6.68
N LEU A 383 1.33 5.78 -6.37
CA LEU A 383 0.20 5.42 -7.24
C LEU A 383 -1.03 6.29 -7.02
N ASN A 384 -0.99 7.19 -6.03
CA ASN A 384 -1.97 8.24 -5.90
C ASN A 384 -1.63 9.39 -6.86
N TRP A 385 -2.24 9.41 -8.04
CA TRP A 385 -1.88 10.39 -9.08
C TRP A 385 -2.10 11.84 -8.67
N TRP A 386 -2.97 12.11 -7.69
CA TRP A 386 -3.28 13.45 -7.21
C TRP A 386 -2.13 14.15 -6.50
N VAL A 387 -1.19 13.40 -5.91
CA VAL A 387 -0.06 13.98 -5.17
C VAL A 387 0.91 14.73 -6.10
N TYR A 388 0.91 14.40 -7.40
CA TYR A 388 1.73 15.07 -8.41
C TYR A 388 1.14 16.39 -8.91
N THR A 389 -0.09 16.74 -8.46
CA THR A 389 -0.81 17.95 -8.89
C THR A 389 -0.73 19.08 -7.87
N THR A 390 -0.13 18.83 -6.72
CA THR A 390 -0.31 19.65 -5.53
C THR A 390 1.03 20.01 -4.89
N THR A 391 0.96 20.67 -3.74
CA THR A 391 2.13 21.08 -2.94
C THR A 391 2.98 19.88 -2.49
N PRO A 392 4.27 20.09 -2.13
CA PRO A 392 5.13 19.05 -1.54
C PRO A 392 4.52 18.31 -0.33
N ASP A 393 3.54 18.90 0.36
CA ASP A 393 2.81 18.29 1.49
C ASP A 393 1.29 18.26 1.23
N PRO A 394 0.81 17.29 0.44
CA PRO A 394 -0.61 17.15 0.14
C PRO A 394 -1.41 17.00 1.44
N GLY A 395 -2.50 17.77 1.56
CA GLY A 395 -3.34 17.77 2.76
C GLY A 395 -2.71 18.41 4.00
N LYS A 396 -1.54 19.05 3.88
CA LYS A 396 -0.76 19.58 5.02
C LYS A 396 -0.43 18.50 6.07
N GLN A 397 -0.24 17.27 5.60
CA GLN A 397 -0.10 16.10 6.44
C GLN A 397 1.17 16.16 7.31
N LEU A 398 2.30 16.60 6.76
CA LEU A 398 3.56 16.77 7.48
C LEU A 398 3.55 18.00 8.40
N GLU A 399 2.95 19.12 7.96
CA GLU A 399 2.72 20.30 8.81
C GLU A 399 1.92 19.91 10.06
N ARG A 400 0.85 19.13 9.88
CA ARG A 400 0.04 18.63 10.98
C ARG A 400 0.79 17.65 11.87
N LEU A 401 1.49 16.68 11.29
CA LEU A 401 2.27 15.71 12.05
C LEU A 401 3.30 16.43 12.95
N ARG A 402 3.99 17.45 12.43
CA ARG A 402 4.89 18.29 13.21
C ARG A 402 4.19 18.90 14.42
N ASP A 403 3.01 19.49 14.22
CA ASP A 403 2.30 20.20 15.29
C ASP A 403 1.82 19.24 16.38
N GLU A 404 1.33 18.05 15.99
CA GLU A 404 0.92 17.01 16.95
C GLU A 404 2.12 16.41 17.71
N LEU A 405 3.24 16.19 17.03
CA LEU A 405 4.49 15.73 17.66
C LEU A 405 5.07 16.77 18.62
N GLN A 406 5.02 18.06 18.25
CA GLN A 406 5.45 19.13 19.14
C GLN A 406 4.53 19.22 20.37
N ALA A 407 3.22 19.13 20.17
CA ALA A 407 2.26 19.13 21.27
C ALA A 407 2.40 17.90 22.17
N ALA A 408 2.85 16.76 21.64
CA ALA A 408 3.19 15.58 22.43
C ALA A 408 4.47 15.81 23.24
N GLU A 409 5.54 16.31 22.62
CA GLU A 409 6.80 16.64 23.29
C GLU A 409 6.60 17.67 24.42
N ASP A 410 5.82 18.73 24.16
CA ASP A 410 5.53 19.78 25.14
C ASP A 410 4.75 19.24 26.35
N ALA A 411 3.89 18.25 26.12
CA ALA A 411 3.12 17.57 27.17
C ALA A 411 3.89 16.43 27.88
N GLY A 412 5.06 16.03 27.36
CA GLY A 412 5.79 14.86 27.84
C GLY A 412 5.15 13.53 27.44
N ASP A 413 4.33 13.52 26.38
CA ASP A 413 3.69 12.32 25.85
C ASP A 413 4.64 11.57 24.90
N LEU A 414 4.54 10.24 24.92
CA LEU A 414 5.18 9.36 23.95
C LEU A 414 4.21 9.02 22.83
N VAL A 415 4.71 8.72 21.63
CA VAL A 415 3.89 8.62 20.42
C VAL A 415 4.11 7.31 19.68
N HIS A 416 3.01 6.68 19.27
CA HIS A 416 2.96 5.76 18.14
C HIS A 416 2.39 6.47 16.91
N ILE A 417 3.06 6.29 15.76
CA ILE A 417 2.53 6.74 14.46
C ILE A 417 1.87 5.55 13.77
N VAL A 418 0.69 5.74 13.19
CA VAL A 418 -0.04 4.67 12.50
C VAL A 418 -0.48 5.15 11.12
N GLY A 419 -0.26 4.35 10.09
CA GLY A 419 -0.72 4.61 8.73
C GLY A 419 -0.90 3.30 7.96
N HIS A 420 -1.04 3.37 6.64
CA HIS A 420 -1.18 2.17 5.80
C HIS A 420 0.13 1.84 5.05
N VAL A 421 0.61 2.75 4.20
CA VAL A 421 1.86 2.59 3.43
C VAL A 421 3.02 3.15 4.24
N ALA A 422 3.98 2.31 4.63
CA ALA A 422 5.13 2.77 5.40
C ALA A 422 5.96 3.81 4.59
N PRO A 423 6.29 4.99 5.16
CA PRO A 423 7.02 6.03 4.42
C PRO A 423 8.43 5.67 3.96
N ALA A 424 9.17 4.87 4.75
CA ALA A 424 10.55 4.46 4.45
C ALA A 424 10.58 3.29 3.44
N THR A 425 9.88 3.43 2.32
CA THR A 425 9.70 2.38 1.31
C THR A 425 9.73 2.96 -0.10
N PRO A 426 10.01 2.14 -1.13
CA PRO A 426 9.94 2.56 -2.54
C PRO A 426 8.54 2.98 -3.02
N ASP A 427 7.50 2.80 -2.20
CA ASP A 427 6.12 3.17 -2.51
C ASP A 427 5.78 4.61 -2.13
N CYS A 428 6.61 5.24 -1.28
CA CYS A 428 6.45 6.62 -0.89
C CYS A 428 7.30 7.54 -1.77
N ILE A 429 6.79 8.72 -2.10
CA ILE A 429 7.52 9.71 -2.90
C ILE A 429 8.77 10.15 -2.14
N PRO A 430 9.98 10.05 -2.74
CA PRO A 430 11.24 10.30 -2.05
C PRO A 430 11.32 11.66 -1.35
N VAL A 431 10.80 12.72 -1.98
CA VAL A 431 10.80 14.06 -1.39
C VAL A 431 9.93 14.11 -0.13
N TRP A 432 8.73 13.54 -0.18
CA TRP A 432 7.83 13.49 0.98
C TRP A 432 8.47 12.68 2.12
N PHE A 433 9.04 11.51 1.79
CA PHE A 433 9.76 10.69 2.75
C PHE A 433 10.94 11.43 3.39
N HIS A 434 11.73 12.18 2.62
CA HIS A 434 12.85 12.95 3.16
C HIS A 434 12.40 13.97 4.22
N HIS A 435 11.27 14.65 4.00
CA HIS A 435 10.71 15.57 4.99
C HIS A 435 10.11 14.84 6.20
N TYR A 436 9.44 13.71 5.98
CA TYR A 436 8.99 12.82 7.05
C TYR A 436 10.16 12.37 7.94
N ALA A 437 11.25 11.90 7.34
CA ALA A 437 12.44 11.45 8.06
C ALA A 437 13.06 12.57 8.91
N LYS A 438 13.05 13.84 8.45
CA LYS A 438 13.47 14.99 9.26
C LYS A 438 12.60 15.20 10.51
N LEU A 439 11.29 15.03 10.40
CA LEU A 439 10.39 15.09 11.56
C LEU A 439 10.67 13.92 12.51
N VAL A 440 10.86 12.71 11.97
CA VAL A 440 11.23 11.54 12.77
C VAL A 440 12.55 11.75 13.50
N ASP A 441 13.56 12.37 12.87
CA ASP A 441 14.82 12.74 13.53
C ASP A 441 14.57 13.67 14.71
N ARG A 442 13.84 14.76 14.43
CA ARG A 442 13.60 15.84 15.38
C ARG A 442 12.86 15.32 16.61
N TYR A 443 11.89 14.44 16.42
CA TYR A 443 11.03 13.92 17.48
C TYR A 443 11.36 12.47 17.84
N SER A 444 12.58 11.99 17.54
CA SER A 444 13.04 10.61 17.82
C SER A 444 12.99 10.21 19.31
N ASP A 445 13.00 11.18 20.22
CA ASP A 445 12.82 10.94 21.65
C ASP A 445 11.35 10.81 22.07
N THR A 446 10.43 11.35 21.26
CA THR A 446 8.97 11.34 21.47
C THR A 446 8.34 10.13 20.77
N ILE A 447 8.78 9.82 19.56
CA ILE A 447 8.30 8.68 18.75
C ILE A 447 8.89 7.38 19.32
N ARG A 448 8.03 6.38 19.57
CA ARG A 448 8.41 5.10 20.19
C ARG A 448 8.12 3.87 19.34
N GLY A 449 7.43 4.05 18.22
CA GLY A 449 7.18 3.02 17.21
C GLY A 449 6.24 3.55 16.14
N GLU A 450 6.30 2.93 14.96
CA GLU A 450 5.41 3.23 13.85
C GLU A 450 4.78 1.94 13.34
N PHE A 451 3.53 1.95 12.88
CA PHE A 451 2.78 0.74 12.52
C PHE A 451 2.03 0.92 11.20
N TYR A 452 2.22 -0.05 10.28
CA TYR A 452 1.75 0.00 8.89
C TYR A 452 1.34 -1.38 8.35
N GLY A 453 0.82 -1.41 7.13
CA GLY A 453 0.41 -2.62 6.39
C GLY A 453 0.98 -2.64 4.98
N HIS A 454 0.13 -2.90 3.99
CA HIS A 454 0.36 -2.75 2.55
C HIS A 454 1.31 -3.77 1.91
N HIS A 455 2.45 -4.08 2.56
CA HIS A 455 3.42 -5.02 2.03
C HIS A 455 2.94 -6.49 2.09
N HIS A 456 1.88 -6.78 2.84
CA HIS A 456 1.30 -8.10 3.12
C HIS A 456 2.22 -9.09 3.86
N ALA A 457 3.54 -8.98 3.76
CA ALA A 457 4.48 -9.80 4.55
C ALA A 457 4.67 -9.21 5.95
N HIS A 458 4.92 -10.08 6.95
CA HIS A 458 5.34 -9.59 8.26
C HIS A 458 6.80 -9.14 8.21
N VAL A 459 7.02 -7.83 8.25
CA VAL A 459 8.35 -7.21 8.14
C VAL A 459 8.41 -5.94 8.99
N PHE A 460 9.57 -5.32 9.04
CA PHE A 460 9.77 -4.00 9.64
C PHE A 460 10.71 -3.21 8.75
N ASN A 461 10.74 -1.88 8.87
CA ASN A 461 11.82 -1.08 8.30
C ASN A 461 12.42 -0.16 9.35
N VAL A 462 13.70 0.15 9.19
CA VAL A 462 14.37 1.13 10.04
C VAL A 462 14.35 2.47 9.33
N VAL A 463 13.87 3.52 10.01
CA VAL A 463 13.82 4.86 9.42
C VAL A 463 15.15 5.56 9.69
N HIS A 464 15.89 5.85 8.61
CA HIS A 464 17.16 6.58 8.67
C HIS A 464 17.03 8.03 8.22
N THR A 465 17.87 8.91 8.78
CA THR A 465 17.90 10.34 8.45
C THR A 465 19.07 10.76 7.58
N ASP A 466 19.99 9.83 7.34
CA ASP A 466 21.14 9.98 6.47
C ASP A 466 21.12 8.83 5.45
N ARG A 467 21.58 9.14 4.23
CA ARG A 467 21.78 8.17 3.16
C ARG A 467 23.07 7.36 3.34
N ASP A 468 23.97 7.74 4.26
CA ASP A 468 25.16 6.97 4.57
C ASP A 468 24.84 5.74 5.45
N PRO A 469 24.90 4.50 4.92
CA PRO A 469 24.67 3.30 5.71
C PRO A 469 25.75 3.04 6.77
N ASN A 470 26.89 3.75 6.71
CA ASN A 470 27.94 3.68 7.72
C ASN A 470 27.70 4.63 8.89
N ASN A 471 26.76 5.57 8.76
CA ASN A 471 26.41 6.47 9.85
C ASN A 471 25.56 5.73 10.89
N ARG A 472 26.22 5.21 11.93
CA ARG A 472 25.58 4.50 13.05
C ARG A 472 24.64 5.36 13.92
N ASN A 473 24.50 6.65 13.64
CA ASN A 473 23.54 7.52 14.34
C ASN A 473 22.34 7.88 13.46
N SER A 474 22.23 7.30 12.26
CA SER A 474 21.18 7.61 11.29
C SER A 474 19.85 6.92 11.61
N ALA A 475 19.83 5.79 12.32
CA ALA A 475 18.61 5.07 12.67
C ALA A 475 17.83 5.81 13.77
N LYS A 476 16.60 6.27 13.47
CA LYS A 476 15.79 7.10 14.39
C LYS A 476 14.48 6.49 14.84
N SER A 477 13.91 5.62 14.02
CA SER A 477 12.65 4.97 14.32
C SER A 477 12.57 3.61 13.63
N VAL A 478 11.53 2.86 13.96
CA VAL A 478 11.25 1.55 13.39
C VAL A 478 9.78 1.49 13.06
N ALA A 479 9.49 1.16 11.81
CA ALA A 479 8.15 0.91 11.35
C ALA A 479 7.90 -0.60 11.31
N PHE A 480 6.87 -1.05 12.00
CA PHE A 480 6.43 -2.44 12.02
C PHE A 480 5.30 -2.61 11.00
N LEU A 481 5.45 -3.60 10.12
CA LEU A 481 4.48 -3.91 9.08
C LEU A 481 3.84 -5.25 9.40
N GLY A 482 2.55 -5.21 9.73
CA GLY A 482 1.76 -6.41 10.01
C GLY A 482 1.61 -7.28 8.76
N PRO A 483 1.52 -8.61 8.89
CA PRO A 483 1.15 -9.46 7.76
C PRO A 483 -0.32 -9.24 7.38
N SER A 484 -0.64 -9.44 6.11
CA SER A 484 -2.02 -9.34 5.63
C SER A 484 -2.90 -10.46 6.15
N MET A 485 -4.18 -10.18 6.27
CA MET A 485 -5.22 -11.21 6.35
C MET A 485 -5.53 -11.81 4.96
N HIS A 486 -5.31 -11.03 3.91
CA HIS A 486 -5.44 -11.47 2.53
C HIS A 486 -4.44 -12.56 2.14
N THR A 487 -4.88 -13.48 1.28
CA THR A 487 -4.13 -14.67 0.84
C THR A 487 -3.26 -14.44 -0.39
N LEU A 488 -3.36 -13.27 -1.04
CA LEU A 488 -2.62 -12.95 -2.26
C LEU A 488 -1.19 -12.44 -1.97
N THR A 489 -0.15 -12.91 -2.66
CA THR A 489 -0.08 -14.11 -3.54
C THR A 489 0.49 -15.28 -2.76
N ALA A 490 -0.35 -16.27 -2.48
CA ALA A 490 0.01 -17.52 -1.81
C ALA A 490 0.50 -17.40 -0.37
N LEU A 491 -0.27 -16.71 0.47
CA LEU A 491 -0.01 -16.51 1.88
C LEU A 491 -1.20 -16.97 2.73
N ASN A 492 -0.93 -17.45 3.94
CA ASN A 492 -1.98 -17.79 4.91
C ASN A 492 -2.44 -16.54 5.66
N PRO A 493 -3.74 -16.31 5.94
CA PRO A 493 -4.21 -15.18 6.73
C PRO A 493 -3.49 -15.09 8.08
N ALA A 494 -3.05 -13.90 8.47
CA ALA A 494 -2.29 -13.71 9.70
C ALA A 494 -2.54 -12.34 10.33
N TYR A 495 -2.18 -12.22 11.60
CA TYR A 495 -2.18 -10.95 12.34
C TYR A 495 -1.05 -10.95 13.37
N THR A 496 -0.76 -9.77 13.92
CA THR A 496 0.32 -9.59 14.91
C THR A 496 -0.24 -9.17 16.27
N VAL A 497 0.38 -9.67 17.33
CA VAL A 497 0.17 -9.21 18.70
C VAL A 497 1.48 -8.63 19.22
N TYR A 498 1.46 -7.35 19.57
CA TYR A 498 2.58 -6.67 20.21
C TYR A 498 2.37 -6.60 21.72
N THR A 499 3.45 -6.80 22.47
CA THR A 499 3.54 -6.30 23.84
C THR A 499 4.27 -4.97 23.81
N ILE A 500 3.59 -3.89 24.19
CA ILE A 500 4.15 -2.54 24.26
C ILE A 500 4.51 -2.24 25.71
N ASP A 501 5.76 -1.87 25.94
CA ASP A 501 6.28 -1.58 27.27
C ASP A 501 5.55 -0.38 27.92
N GLY A 502 5.02 -0.58 29.12
CA GLY A 502 4.20 0.41 29.81
C GLY A 502 4.93 1.73 30.12
N ASN A 503 6.26 1.72 30.18
CA ASN A 503 7.08 2.90 30.48
C ASN A 503 7.57 3.58 29.20
N THR A 504 8.32 2.85 28.39
CA THR A 504 9.02 3.35 27.20
C THR A 504 8.11 3.45 25.98
N LYS A 505 6.95 2.78 26.00
CA LYS A 505 6.04 2.63 24.86
C LYS A 505 6.69 2.02 23.62
N ARG A 506 7.82 1.34 23.78
CA ARG A 506 8.49 0.61 22.70
C ARG A 506 7.93 -0.81 22.62
N VAL A 507 8.06 -1.44 21.45
CA VAL A 507 7.72 -2.85 21.28
C VAL A 507 8.69 -3.70 22.10
N LYS A 508 8.15 -4.52 22.99
CA LYS A 508 8.87 -5.40 23.91
C LYS A 508 8.77 -6.87 23.51
N ASP A 509 7.67 -7.24 22.88
CA ASP A 509 7.46 -8.58 22.32
C ASP A 509 6.61 -8.54 21.05
N ILE A 510 6.79 -9.55 20.19
CA ILE A 510 6.06 -9.71 18.92
C ILE A 510 5.66 -11.17 18.76
N GLU A 511 4.35 -11.42 18.68
CA GLU A 511 3.79 -12.70 18.32
C GLU A 511 3.06 -12.60 16.99
N VAL A 512 3.26 -13.56 16.10
CA VAL A 512 2.49 -13.66 14.85
C VAL A 512 1.60 -14.87 14.93
N TRP A 513 0.32 -14.68 14.61
CA TRP A 513 -0.70 -15.72 14.60
C TRP A 513 -1.21 -15.88 13.18
N TYR A 514 -1.56 -17.10 12.79
CA TYR A 514 -2.02 -17.39 11.43
C TYR A 514 -3.08 -18.47 11.40
N LEU A 515 -3.84 -18.48 10.31
CA LEU A 515 -4.76 -19.54 9.95
C LEU A 515 -4.18 -20.34 8.79
N ASP A 516 -3.99 -21.64 9.01
CA ASP A 516 -3.66 -22.58 7.94
C ASP A 516 -4.95 -22.92 7.19
N ILE A 517 -5.19 -22.26 6.05
CA ILE A 517 -6.46 -22.41 5.34
C ILE A 517 -6.60 -23.81 4.73
N GLU A 518 -5.50 -24.50 4.39
CA GLU A 518 -5.54 -25.89 3.92
C GLU A 518 -6.07 -26.82 5.01
N GLU A 519 -5.54 -26.66 6.22
CA GLU A 519 -5.99 -27.42 7.38
C GLU A 519 -7.45 -27.09 7.72
N ALA A 520 -7.82 -25.80 7.69
CA ALA A 520 -9.16 -25.34 7.99
C ALA A 520 -10.18 -25.89 7.00
N ASP A 521 -9.90 -25.86 5.70
CA ASP A 521 -10.77 -26.38 4.65
C ASP A 521 -10.91 -27.91 4.73
N ARG A 522 -9.81 -28.61 5.00
CA ARG A 522 -9.83 -30.08 5.15
C ARG A 522 -10.62 -30.55 6.38
N THR A 523 -10.58 -29.78 7.47
CA THR A 523 -11.20 -30.16 8.75
C THR A 523 -12.56 -29.50 8.99
N GLY A 524 -12.88 -28.44 8.25
CA GLY A 524 -14.04 -27.58 8.50
C GLY A 524 -13.90 -26.65 9.70
N VAL A 525 -12.70 -26.55 10.31
CA VAL A 525 -12.47 -25.82 11.57
C VAL A 525 -11.36 -24.77 11.40
N PRO A 526 -11.63 -23.47 11.59
CA PRO A 526 -10.63 -22.42 11.45
C PRO A 526 -9.75 -22.31 12.70
N ASN A 527 -8.77 -23.20 12.83
CA ASN A 527 -7.87 -23.25 13.98
C ASN A 527 -6.73 -22.22 13.87
N TRP A 528 -6.93 -21.03 14.45
CA TRP A 528 -5.91 -20.00 14.56
C TRP A 528 -4.81 -20.40 15.55
N LYS A 529 -3.56 -20.40 15.08
CA LYS A 529 -2.39 -20.86 15.85
C LYS A 529 -1.26 -19.84 15.80
N LYS A 530 -0.47 -19.79 16.86
CA LYS A 530 0.75 -18.97 16.91
C LYS A 530 1.73 -19.51 15.86
N LEU A 531 2.07 -18.68 14.87
CA LEU A 531 3.09 -18.97 13.87
C LEU A 531 4.47 -18.96 14.53
N TYR A 532 4.79 -17.86 15.21
CA TYR A 532 6.01 -17.74 15.99
C TYR A 532 5.93 -16.64 17.04
N ASP A 533 6.86 -16.72 17.98
CA ASP A 533 7.21 -15.69 18.95
C ASP A 533 8.61 -15.18 18.63
N PHE A 534 8.77 -13.86 18.49
CA PHE A 534 10.04 -13.28 18.02
C PHE A 534 11.19 -13.58 18.97
N ARG A 535 10.96 -13.51 20.28
CA ARG A 535 11.99 -13.82 21.29
C ARG A 535 12.43 -15.27 21.21
N SER A 536 11.50 -16.20 20.99
CA SER A 536 11.79 -17.63 20.89
C SER A 536 12.62 -17.99 19.66
N VAL A 537 12.43 -17.28 18.54
CA VAL A 537 13.16 -17.52 17.29
C VAL A 537 14.49 -16.75 17.22
N PHE A 538 14.49 -15.48 17.62
CA PHE A 538 15.60 -14.54 17.42
C PHE A 538 16.30 -14.12 18.72
N GLY A 539 15.89 -14.66 19.88
CA GLY A 539 16.50 -14.47 21.19
C GLY A 539 15.98 -13.26 21.96
N ALA A 540 15.88 -12.09 21.33
CA ALA A 540 15.32 -10.88 21.95
C ALA A 540 14.76 -9.93 20.88
N VAL A 541 13.68 -9.23 21.23
CA VAL A 541 13.18 -8.12 20.41
C VAL A 541 14.10 -6.92 20.61
N PRO A 542 14.70 -6.36 19.54
CA PRO A 542 15.46 -5.14 19.65
C PRO A 542 14.58 -3.99 20.18
N SER A 543 15.10 -3.23 21.13
CA SER A 543 14.32 -2.17 21.80
C SER A 543 14.48 -0.81 21.11
N HIS A 544 15.68 -0.51 20.62
CA HIS A 544 16.01 0.81 20.03
C HIS A 544 16.26 0.70 18.52
N PRO A 545 16.03 1.78 17.74
CA PRO A 545 16.22 1.77 16.29
C PRO A 545 17.61 1.29 15.86
N GLN A 546 18.66 1.66 16.59
CA GLN A 546 20.01 1.19 16.29
C GLN A 546 20.15 -0.34 16.44
N GLN A 547 19.49 -0.95 17.43
CA GLN A 547 19.54 -2.40 17.61
C GLN A 547 18.78 -3.13 16.49
N TRP A 548 17.70 -2.53 15.96
CA TRP A 548 17.01 -3.04 14.77
C TRP A 548 17.88 -2.94 13.52
N HIS A 549 18.60 -1.83 13.35
CA HIS A 549 19.61 -1.71 12.28
C HIS A 549 20.68 -2.80 12.42
N ASP A 550 21.24 -3.00 13.62
CA ASP A 550 22.25 -4.03 13.86
C ASP A 550 21.70 -5.44 13.58
N PHE A 551 20.42 -5.70 13.87
CA PHE A 551 19.74 -6.94 13.51
C PHE A 551 19.63 -7.12 11.98
N VAL A 552 19.29 -6.07 11.22
CA VAL A 552 19.34 -6.08 9.75
C VAL A 552 20.76 -6.40 9.25
N GLN A 553 21.80 -5.79 9.84
CA GLN A 553 23.18 -6.11 9.47
C GLN A 553 23.59 -7.55 9.83
N GLN A 554 22.96 -8.18 10.81
CA GLN A 554 23.16 -9.60 11.10
C GLN A 554 22.49 -10.48 10.06
N LEU A 555 21.25 -10.17 9.68
CA LEU A 555 20.51 -10.89 8.62
C LEU A 555 21.30 -10.89 7.30
N LYS A 556 21.84 -9.74 6.90
CA LYS A 556 22.70 -9.62 5.70
C LYS A 556 23.92 -10.56 5.69
N ARG A 557 24.50 -10.80 6.87
CA ARG A 557 25.73 -11.59 7.02
C ARG A 557 25.46 -13.06 7.33
N ASN A 558 24.21 -13.43 7.61
CA ASN A 558 23.81 -14.77 8.00
C ASN A 558 22.61 -15.23 7.17
N GLU A 559 22.91 -15.90 6.06
CA GLU A 559 21.90 -16.44 5.15
C GLU A 559 20.92 -17.40 5.84
N GLY A 560 21.39 -18.21 6.78
CA GLY A 560 20.54 -19.13 7.54
C GLY A 560 19.49 -18.38 8.36
N LEU A 561 19.90 -17.31 9.04
CA LEU A 561 18.99 -16.44 9.80
C LEU A 561 18.01 -15.71 8.88
N MET A 562 18.50 -15.19 7.75
CA MET A 562 17.66 -14.51 6.76
C MET A 562 16.62 -15.45 6.16
N ARG A 563 16.98 -16.71 5.89
CA ARG A 563 16.06 -17.74 5.40
C ARG A 563 14.95 -18.05 6.39
N VAL A 564 15.28 -18.11 7.68
CA VAL A 564 14.28 -18.28 8.76
C VAL A 564 13.31 -17.11 8.76
N LEU A 565 13.83 -15.86 8.77
CA LEU A 565 12.98 -14.67 8.73
C LEU A 565 12.09 -14.65 7.49
N TYR A 566 12.65 -14.88 6.29
CA TYR A 566 11.91 -14.88 5.03
C TYR A 566 10.73 -15.87 5.07
N ASN A 567 10.97 -17.10 5.52
CA ASN A 567 9.92 -18.12 5.59
C ASN A 567 8.79 -17.73 6.56
N LEU A 568 9.13 -17.07 7.68
CA LEU A 568 8.16 -16.55 8.64
C LEU A 568 7.37 -15.38 8.07
N SER A 569 8.04 -14.43 7.41
CA SER A 569 7.41 -13.30 6.71
C SER A 569 6.43 -13.75 5.63
N MET A 570 6.75 -14.87 4.95
CA MET A 570 5.91 -15.50 3.92
C MET A 570 4.97 -16.59 4.45
N ARG A 571 4.87 -16.76 5.79
CA ARG A 571 3.83 -17.54 6.47
C ARG A 571 3.77 -19.02 6.06
N GLY A 572 4.92 -19.58 5.67
CA GLY A 572 5.14 -21.02 5.55
C GLY A 572 4.37 -21.74 4.44
N HIS A 573 3.81 -21.05 3.45
CA HIS A 573 3.10 -21.71 2.35
C HIS A 573 4.06 -22.42 1.38
N SER A 574 3.71 -23.61 0.90
CA SER A 574 4.59 -24.46 0.08
C SER A 574 5.03 -23.82 -1.25
N LYS A 575 4.23 -22.88 -1.78
CA LYS A 575 4.56 -22.13 -3.01
C LYS A 575 5.43 -20.88 -2.74
N SER A 576 5.58 -20.41 -1.51
CA SER A 576 6.44 -19.27 -1.19
C SER A 576 7.88 -19.74 -0.96
N THR A 577 8.53 -20.18 -2.04
CA THR A 577 9.91 -20.68 -1.99
C THR A 577 10.91 -19.56 -1.74
N TYR A 578 11.86 -19.83 -0.85
CA TYR A 578 13.01 -18.96 -0.63
C TYR A 578 13.85 -18.85 -1.91
N SER A 579 14.14 -17.61 -2.32
CA SER A 579 15.21 -17.31 -3.28
C SER A 579 16.12 -16.21 -2.71
N PRO A 580 17.44 -16.24 -2.98
CA PRO A 580 18.36 -15.20 -2.54
C PRO A 580 17.97 -13.80 -3.05
N GLU A 581 17.42 -13.70 -4.26
CA GLU A 581 16.95 -12.45 -4.85
C GLU A 581 15.78 -11.84 -4.06
N LYS A 582 14.71 -12.61 -3.81
CA LYS A 582 13.57 -12.13 -3.02
C LYS A 582 13.94 -11.84 -1.58
N ALA A 583 14.87 -12.60 -1.01
CA ALA A 583 15.39 -12.34 0.33
C ALA A 583 16.20 -11.04 0.37
N ASN A 584 16.96 -10.73 -0.68
CA ASN A 584 17.64 -9.45 -0.82
C ASN A 584 16.65 -8.29 -0.96
N ASP A 585 15.61 -8.42 -1.78
CA ASP A 585 14.57 -7.39 -1.90
C ASP A 585 13.92 -7.10 -0.54
N LEU A 586 13.63 -8.15 0.24
CA LEU A 586 13.10 -8.01 1.60
C LEU A 586 14.11 -7.33 2.53
N LEU A 587 15.41 -7.66 2.43
CA LEU A 587 16.47 -7.00 3.19
C LEU A 587 16.56 -5.51 2.85
N GLU A 588 16.52 -5.16 1.56
CA GLU A 588 16.57 -3.76 1.11
C GLU A 588 15.36 -2.98 1.61
N TYR A 589 14.18 -3.62 1.63
CA TYR A 589 12.98 -3.04 2.22
C TYR A 589 13.16 -2.77 3.73
N MET A 590 13.70 -3.73 4.47
CA MET A 590 13.90 -3.59 5.93
C MET A 590 14.97 -2.56 6.30
N GLU A 591 15.93 -2.33 5.41
CA GLU A 591 16.94 -1.29 5.61
C GLU A 591 16.36 0.12 5.64
N GLY A 592 15.27 0.39 4.93
CA GLY A 592 14.61 1.70 4.92
C GLY A 592 15.47 2.87 4.40
N TYR A 593 16.56 2.58 3.66
CA TYR A 593 17.32 3.60 2.94
C TYR A 593 16.65 3.96 1.61
N ASP A 594 16.47 5.24 1.36
CA ASP A 594 16.28 5.73 -0.01
C ASP A 594 17.63 5.68 -0.75
N LYS A 595 17.89 4.56 -1.45
CA LYS A 595 19.11 4.36 -2.25
C LYS A 595 19.16 5.24 -3.51
N HIS A 596 18.10 5.97 -3.86
CA HIS A 596 17.93 6.64 -5.14
C HIS A 596 18.19 8.16 -5.14
#